data_AF-A0A922WI36-F1
#
_entry.id   AF-A0A922WI36-F1
#
_cell.length_a   1.000
_cell.length_b   1.000
_cell.length_c   1.000
_cell.angle_alpha   90.00
_cell.angle_beta   90.00
_cell.angle_gamma   90.00
#
_symmetry.space_group_name_H-M   'P 1'
#
loop_
_entity.id
_entity.type
_entity.pdbx_description
1 polymer ?
#
loop_
_entity_poly.entity_id
_entity_poly.type
_entity_poly.pdbx_seq_one_letter_code
_entity_poly.pdbx_strand_id
1 'polypeptide(L)'
;MNRSRGYPWISWMAPVLFCPFSSPVFPRDENRLSFGSLMDHLAHRPISPLVERVIVLAGGKSSRMGTSKANLVYEGETFIARICWDMGELRVPLFILTSGRDLGCANELELPNEQADFPQRFIEKDPEAYRGPLVALGSHAVRHPLTPGGWAFVTGCDTPLIDARFVHTLWSQAAPRLDAASQAIGFSMTDEASDVEVVTEQVMAPFPAFYSASLLASLINASSAGETSLFRLLKSVPKVVVPQQELLPTLADSAVGRLPPWFNVNTPAEHAVLTSNSF
;
A
#
# COMPACT_ATOMS: atom_id res chain seq x y z
N MET A 1 -15.75 -66.43 -74.41
CA MET A 1 -15.96 -65.04 -74.85
C MET A 1 -15.48 -64.14 -73.71
N ASN A 2 -14.59 -63.16 -73.91
CA ASN A 2 -14.87 -61.79 -74.41
C ASN A 2 -15.96 -61.04 -73.59
N ARG A 3 -15.75 -59.81 -73.07
CA ARG A 3 -14.52 -58.97 -73.00
C ARG A 3 -14.77 -57.68 -72.18
N SER A 4 -13.78 -57.19 -71.40
CA SER A 4 -13.45 -55.75 -71.10
C SER A 4 -14.51 -54.80 -70.47
N ARG A 5 -14.23 -53.69 -69.74
CA ARG A 5 -13.06 -52.92 -69.19
C ARG A 5 -13.63 -52.01 -68.05
N GLY A 6 -12.89 -51.37 -67.14
CA GLY A 6 -11.44 -51.24 -66.90
C GLY A 6 -11.09 -50.39 -65.65
N TYR A 7 -9.78 -50.19 -65.41
CA TYR A 7 -9.09 -49.43 -64.31
C TYR A 7 -8.78 -47.95 -64.71
N PRO A 8 -8.05 -47.07 -63.96
CA PRO A 8 -7.18 -47.16 -62.74
C PRO A 8 -7.55 -46.15 -61.61
N TRP A 9 -6.80 -45.79 -60.54
CA TRP A 9 -5.43 -45.99 -59.97
C TRP A 9 -5.54 -46.49 -58.48
N ILE A 10 -4.56 -46.79 -57.60
CA ILE A 10 -3.11 -46.49 -57.37
C ILE A 10 -2.86 -45.09 -56.72
N SER A 11 -2.05 -44.84 -55.67
CA SER A 11 -0.99 -45.65 -55.00
C SER A 11 -0.88 -45.49 -53.44
N TRP A 12 -0.26 -46.52 -52.83
CA TRP A 12 0.42 -46.72 -51.52
C TRP A 12 1.11 -45.48 -50.86
N MET A 13 1.36 -45.38 -49.54
CA MET A 13 2.02 -46.33 -48.58
C MET A 13 1.63 -46.12 -47.08
N ALA A 14 2.18 -46.97 -46.19
CA ALA A 14 2.08 -46.97 -44.70
C ALA A 14 3.51 -46.80 -44.07
N PRO A 15 3.87 -47.05 -42.77
CA PRO A 15 3.12 -47.69 -41.66
C PRO A 15 3.41 -47.23 -40.17
N VAL A 16 2.73 -47.88 -39.20
CA VAL A 16 2.94 -48.07 -37.72
C VAL A 16 3.59 -46.98 -36.82
N LEU A 17 2.98 -46.65 -35.66
CA LEU A 17 3.50 -46.99 -34.29
C LEU A 17 2.70 -46.42 -33.07
N PHE A 18 2.81 -47.15 -31.95
CA PHE A 18 2.57 -46.83 -30.52
C PHE A 18 1.22 -46.30 -29.99
N CYS A 19 0.73 -46.97 -28.94
CA CYS A 19 -0.16 -46.45 -27.90
C CYS A 19 0.46 -46.69 -26.50
N PRO A 20 0.35 -45.74 -25.55
CA PRO A 20 0.54 -46.01 -24.13
C PRO A 20 -0.71 -45.70 -23.27
N PHE A 21 -0.76 -46.39 -22.13
CA PHE A 21 -1.65 -46.28 -20.97
C PHE A 21 -2.43 -44.96 -20.76
N SER A 22 -3.74 -45.09 -20.48
CA SER A 22 -4.57 -44.03 -19.92
C SER A 22 -4.51 -44.02 -18.38
N SER A 23 -4.00 -42.94 -17.80
CA SER A 23 -4.12 -42.66 -16.35
C SER A 23 -5.52 -42.15 -16.00
N PRO A 24 -6.02 -42.40 -14.77
CA PRO A 24 -7.32 -41.88 -14.35
C PRO A 24 -7.30 -40.35 -14.24
N VAL A 25 -8.27 -39.69 -14.88
CA VAL A 25 -8.46 -38.24 -14.77
C VAL A 25 -9.17 -37.93 -13.45
N PHE A 26 -8.42 -37.44 -12.48
CA PHE A 26 -9.02 -36.72 -11.35
C PHE A 26 -9.58 -35.37 -11.84
N PRO A 27 -10.78 -34.96 -11.40
CA PRO A 27 -11.26 -33.60 -11.65
C PRO A 27 -10.27 -32.58 -11.06
N ARG A 28 -9.97 -31.51 -11.80
CA ARG A 28 -9.29 -30.36 -11.22
C ARG A 28 -10.33 -29.50 -10.52
N ASP A 29 -10.12 -29.19 -9.24
CA ASP A 29 -10.88 -28.15 -8.54
C ASP A 29 -10.58 -26.79 -9.19
N GLU A 30 -11.54 -26.23 -9.92
CA GLU A 30 -11.42 -24.92 -10.57
C GLU A 30 -11.47 -23.73 -9.59
N ASN A 31 -11.61 -24.00 -8.28
CA ASN A 31 -11.82 -23.00 -7.21
C ASN A 31 -10.61 -22.79 -6.27
N ARG A 32 -9.39 -23.16 -6.70
CA ARG A 32 -8.15 -22.68 -6.05
C ARG A 32 -7.42 -21.68 -6.94
N LEU A 33 -7.78 -20.40 -6.79
CA LEU A 33 -6.89 -19.29 -7.14
C LEU A 33 -5.53 -19.52 -6.45
N SER A 34 -4.43 -19.30 -7.16
CA SER A 34 -3.11 -19.26 -6.53
C SER A 34 -3.02 -18.06 -5.58
N PHE A 35 -2.11 -18.08 -4.61
CA PHE A 35 -1.97 -16.97 -3.66
C PHE A 35 -1.70 -15.64 -4.38
N GLY A 36 -0.83 -15.64 -5.40
CA GLY A 36 -0.64 -14.50 -6.31
C GLY A 36 -1.93 -14.08 -7.00
N SER A 37 -2.63 -15.00 -7.68
CA SER A 37 -3.89 -14.68 -8.38
C SER A 37 -5.01 -14.19 -7.45
N LEU A 38 -5.00 -14.59 -6.18
CA LEU A 38 -5.90 -14.06 -5.15
C LEU A 38 -5.51 -12.64 -4.75
N MET A 39 -4.21 -12.34 -4.61
CA MET A 39 -3.71 -11.00 -4.28
C MET A 39 -3.87 -10.02 -5.44
N ASP A 40 -3.62 -10.44 -6.69
CA ASP A 40 -3.92 -9.68 -7.91
C ASP A 40 -5.41 -9.30 -7.94
N HIS A 41 -6.29 -10.24 -7.60
CA HIS A 41 -7.75 -10.01 -7.54
C HIS A 41 -8.21 -9.20 -6.32
N LEU A 42 -7.37 -9.07 -5.28
CA LEU A 42 -7.62 -8.22 -4.12
C LEU A 42 -7.15 -6.78 -4.36
N ALA A 43 -5.99 -6.57 -4.98
CA ALA A 43 -5.48 -5.24 -5.33
C ALA A 43 -6.44 -4.44 -6.22
N HIS A 44 -7.28 -5.11 -7.00
CA HIS A 44 -8.31 -4.49 -7.84
C HIS A 44 -9.65 -4.24 -7.13
N ARG A 45 -9.81 -4.60 -5.85
CA ARG A 45 -11.04 -4.43 -5.07
C ARG A 45 -10.91 -3.27 -4.07
N PRO A 46 -11.99 -2.51 -3.79
CA PRO A 46 -11.97 -1.55 -2.70
C PRO A 46 -11.70 -2.28 -1.39
N ILE A 47 -10.63 -1.87 -0.70
CA ILE A 47 -10.10 -2.49 0.52
C ILE A 47 -11.16 -2.74 1.61
N SER A 48 -12.06 -1.77 1.79
CA SER A 48 -13.18 -1.81 2.73
C SER A 48 -14.12 -0.64 2.42
N PRO A 49 -15.46 -0.81 2.52
CA PRO A 49 -16.38 0.32 2.41
C PRO A 49 -16.24 1.33 3.56
N LEU A 50 -15.47 1.00 4.61
CA LEU A 50 -15.15 1.91 5.72
C LEU A 50 -13.89 2.74 5.47
N VAL A 51 -13.06 2.42 4.47
CA VAL A 51 -11.88 3.23 4.13
C VAL A 51 -12.26 4.16 2.98
N GLU A 52 -12.39 5.45 3.26
CA GLU A 52 -12.92 6.42 2.30
C GLU A 52 -11.85 7.09 1.45
N ARG A 53 -10.58 7.07 1.89
CA ARG A 53 -9.47 7.76 1.21
C ARG A 53 -8.09 7.31 1.69
N VAL A 54 -7.09 7.66 0.89
CA VAL A 54 -5.66 7.67 1.29
C VAL A 54 -5.19 9.12 1.42
N ILE A 55 -4.31 9.38 2.37
CA ILE A 55 -3.65 10.67 2.60
C ILE A 55 -2.13 10.46 2.60
N VAL A 56 -1.43 11.09 1.65
CA VAL A 56 0.04 11.06 1.54
C VAL A 56 0.61 12.37 2.09
N LEU A 57 1.49 12.27 3.08
CA LEU A 57 2.16 13.40 3.70
C LEU A 57 3.46 13.72 2.95
N ALA A 58 3.35 14.71 2.05
CA ALA A 58 4.42 15.21 1.17
C ALA A 58 4.82 16.67 1.50
N GLY A 59 4.78 17.03 2.78
CA GLY A 59 5.19 18.34 3.30
C GLY A 59 6.11 18.19 4.50
N GLY A 60 7.37 18.64 4.39
CA GLY A 60 8.33 18.49 5.48
C GLY A 60 9.72 19.04 5.16
N LYS A 61 10.34 19.74 6.13
CA LYS A 61 11.58 20.51 5.96
C LYS A 61 12.81 19.72 5.47
N SER A 62 12.75 18.38 5.40
CA SER A 62 13.76 17.48 4.82
C SER A 62 15.22 17.78 5.22
N SER A 63 15.42 18.29 6.43
CA SER A 63 16.63 19.01 6.84
C SER A 63 17.89 18.15 7.00
N ARG A 64 17.73 16.82 6.96
CA ARG A 64 18.83 15.84 6.95
C ARG A 64 19.24 15.41 5.53
N MET A 65 18.40 15.65 4.52
CA MET A 65 18.65 15.29 3.13
C MET A 65 19.17 16.46 2.28
N GLY A 66 18.87 17.70 2.65
CA GLY A 66 19.18 18.89 1.84
C GLY A 66 18.27 19.08 0.60
N THR A 67 17.49 18.06 0.24
CA THR A 67 16.50 18.05 -0.85
C THR A 67 15.17 17.50 -0.32
N SER A 68 14.05 17.91 -0.92
CA SER A 68 12.71 17.37 -0.60
C SER A 68 12.68 15.85 -0.76
N LYS A 69 12.30 15.11 0.30
CA LYS A 69 12.16 13.64 0.26
C LYS A 69 11.23 13.17 -0.88
N ALA A 70 10.15 13.92 -1.14
CA ALA A 70 9.15 13.58 -2.16
C ALA A 70 9.75 13.45 -3.57
N ASN A 71 10.83 14.19 -3.85
CA ASN A 71 11.49 14.25 -5.16
C ASN A 71 12.77 13.37 -5.21
N LEU A 72 13.02 12.53 -4.20
CA LEU A 72 14.07 11.50 -4.29
C LEU A 72 13.67 10.45 -5.32
N VAL A 73 14.64 9.98 -6.10
CA VAL A 73 14.40 9.04 -7.21
C VAL A 73 14.76 7.62 -6.80
N TYR A 74 13.94 6.65 -7.23
CA TYR A 74 14.14 5.22 -7.11
C TYR A 74 13.57 4.53 -8.36
N GLU A 75 14.30 3.57 -8.94
CA GLU A 75 13.93 2.87 -10.20
C GLU A 75 13.61 3.78 -11.41
N GLY A 76 13.93 5.08 -11.34
CA GLY A 76 13.63 6.09 -12.36
C GLY A 76 12.46 7.02 -12.00
N GLU A 77 11.64 6.65 -11.00
CA GLU A 77 10.49 7.43 -10.53
C GLU A 77 10.79 8.22 -9.26
N THR A 78 10.03 9.28 -8.99
CA THR A 78 10.11 9.96 -7.69
C THR A 78 9.33 9.20 -6.62
N PHE A 79 9.74 9.28 -5.35
CA PHE A 79 9.02 8.68 -4.23
C PHE A 79 7.53 9.05 -4.22
N ILE A 80 7.20 10.32 -4.53
CA ILE A 80 5.80 10.76 -4.60
C ILE A 80 5.06 10.20 -5.83
N ALA A 81 5.73 9.96 -6.96
CA ALA A 81 5.12 9.30 -8.11
C ALA A 81 4.71 7.86 -7.74
N ARG A 82 5.68 7.08 -7.26
CA ARG A 82 5.53 5.66 -6.94
C ARG A 82 4.44 5.43 -5.89
N ILE A 83 4.50 6.15 -4.76
CA ILE A 83 3.47 6.08 -3.71
C ILE A 83 2.08 6.51 -4.24
N CYS A 84 2.00 7.49 -5.14
CA CYS A 84 0.70 7.87 -5.71
C CYS A 84 0.16 6.88 -6.75
N TRP A 85 1.03 6.12 -7.43
CA TRP A 85 0.64 5.00 -8.29
C TRP A 85 0.17 3.81 -7.44
N ASP A 86 1.03 3.35 -6.51
CA ASP A 86 0.81 2.19 -5.65
C ASP A 86 -0.42 2.34 -4.73
N MET A 87 -0.70 3.57 -4.25
CA MET A 87 -1.94 3.87 -3.50
C MET A 87 -3.17 4.10 -4.39
N GLY A 88 -2.98 4.26 -5.71
CA GLY A 88 -4.06 4.40 -6.68
C GLY A 88 -4.84 3.10 -6.91
N GLU A 89 -4.19 1.94 -6.78
CA GLU A 89 -4.81 0.62 -6.91
C GLU A 89 -5.98 0.42 -5.94
N LEU A 90 -5.90 1.02 -4.74
CA LEU A 90 -6.91 0.96 -3.68
C LEU A 90 -8.27 1.56 -4.09
N ARG A 91 -8.35 2.30 -5.22
CA ARG A 91 -9.59 2.82 -5.83
C ARG A 91 -10.44 3.69 -4.90
N VAL A 92 -9.80 4.37 -3.96
CA VAL A 92 -10.38 5.40 -3.09
C VAL A 92 -9.71 6.76 -3.35
N PRO A 93 -10.40 7.89 -3.14
CA PRO A 93 -9.81 9.24 -3.24
C PRO A 93 -8.43 9.37 -2.58
N LEU A 94 -7.49 10.02 -3.28
CA LEU A 94 -6.10 10.15 -2.85
C LEU A 94 -5.75 11.63 -2.63
N PHE A 95 -5.45 12.00 -1.40
CA PHE A 95 -5.07 13.36 -1.01
C PHE A 95 -3.56 13.47 -0.76
N ILE A 96 -2.92 14.47 -1.36
CA ILE A 96 -1.48 14.75 -1.21
C ILE A 96 -1.34 16.05 -0.42
N LEU A 97 -0.99 15.97 0.87
CA LEU A 97 -0.84 17.14 1.73
C LEU A 97 0.61 17.66 1.66
N THR A 98 0.81 18.94 1.36
CA THR A 98 2.16 19.52 1.15
C THR A 98 2.35 20.93 1.71
N SER A 99 3.61 21.30 1.98
CA SER A 99 4.04 22.68 2.22
C SER A 99 3.92 23.60 0.98
N GLY A 100 3.66 23.03 -0.20
CA GLY A 100 3.60 23.75 -1.48
C GLY A 100 4.96 24.15 -2.06
N ARG A 101 6.07 23.95 -1.33
CA ARG A 101 7.45 24.06 -1.85
C ARG A 101 8.07 22.73 -2.21
N ASP A 102 7.61 21.65 -1.57
CA ASP A 102 8.23 20.33 -1.68
C ASP A 102 7.87 19.61 -3.00
N LEU A 103 6.76 19.99 -3.64
CA LEU A 103 6.17 19.37 -4.84
C LEU A 103 6.57 20.05 -6.16
N GLY A 104 7.87 20.29 -6.39
CA GLY A 104 8.35 20.71 -7.71
C GLY A 104 7.87 19.77 -8.83
N CYS A 105 7.87 18.47 -8.55
CA CYS A 105 7.47 17.43 -9.50
C CYS A 105 5.97 17.10 -9.52
N ALA A 106 5.15 17.52 -8.54
CA ALA A 106 3.77 16.97 -8.43
C ALA A 106 2.72 17.65 -9.30
N ASN A 107 2.98 18.88 -9.76
CA ASN A 107 2.23 19.46 -10.88
C ASN A 107 2.62 18.81 -12.23
N GLU A 108 3.80 18.18 -12.28
CA GLU A 108 4.36 17.48 -13.44
C GLU A 108 4.25 15.95 -13.29
N LEU A 109 3.43 15.46 -12.35
CA LEU A 109 3.09 14.04 -12.26
C LEU A 109 2.11 13.69 -13.39
N GLU A 110 2.69 13.40 -14.56
CA GLU A 110 2.04 12.76 -15.73
C GLU A 110 1.50 11.33 -15.43
N LEU A 111 1.51 10.91 -14.15
CA LEU A 111 0.57 9.92 -13.62
C LEU A 111 -0.83 10.19 -14.23
N PRO A 112 -1.46 9.21 -14.89
CA PRO A 112 -2.61 9.47 -15.73
C PRO A 112 -3.87 9.80 -14.90
N ASN A 113 -4.25 11.08 -14.86
CA ASN A 113 -5.61 11.48 -14.46
C ASN A 113 -6.66 11.15 -15.54
N GLU A 114 -6.21 10.72 -16.73
CA GLU A 114 -7.06 10.45 -17.90
C GLU A 114 -7.36 8.95 -18.09
N GLN A 115 -6.77 8.06 -17.29
CA GLN A 115 -7.22 6.68 -17.19
C GLN A 115 -8.49 6.64 -16.34
N ALA A 116 -9.62 6.28 -16.97
CA ALA A 116 -10.96 6.37 -16.37
C ALA A 116 -11.17 5.54 -15.09
N ASP A 117 -10.30 4.56 -14.84
CA ASP A 117 -10.34 3.67 -13.66
C ASP A 117 -9.42 4.11 -12.51
N PHE A 118 -8.67 5.21 -12.66
CA PHE A 118 -7.77 5.74 -11.62
C PHE A 118 -8.54 6.63 -10.62
N PRO A 119 -8.33 6.52 -9.29
CA PRO A 119 -9.07 7.32 -8.32
C PRO A 119 -8.79 8.83 -8.41
N GLN A 120 -9.77 9.63 -7.99
CA GLN A 120 -9.63 11.09 -7.96
C GLN A 120 -8.50 11.52 -7.02
N ARG A 121 -7.58 12.34 -7.55
CA ARG A 121 -6.42 12.88 -6.84
C ARG A 121 -6.58 14.36 -6.50
N PHE A 122 -6.21 14.71 -5.27
CA PHE A 122 -6.32 16.07 -4.73
C PHE A 122 -4.99 16.52 -4.14
N ILE A 123 -4.37 17.56 -4.70
CA ILE A 123 -3.18 18.20 -4.12
C ILE A 123 -3.64 19.33 -3.19
N GLU A 124 -3.38 19.17 -1.90
CA GLU A 124 -3.84 20.09 -0.86
C GLU A 124 -2.63 20.77 -0.20
N LYS A 125 -2.65 22.11 -0.16
CA LYS A 125 -1.58 22.89 0.47
C LYS A 125 -1.90 23.12 1.94
N ASP A 126 -1.00 22.70 2.81
CA ASP A 126 -1.00 22.99 4.24
C ASP A 126 -0.94 24.52 4.44
N PRO A 127 -1.99 25.16 5.00
CA PRO A 127 -1.99 26.61 5.22
C PRO A 127 -0.98 27.04 6.29
N GLU A 128 -0.56 26.12 7.17
CA GLU A 128 0.43 26.36 8.21
C GLU A 128 1.67 25.47 8.04
N ALA A 129 2.22 25.51 6.82
CA ALA A 129 3.39 24.74 6.41
C ALA A 129 4.46 24.58 7.52
N TYR A 130 4.77 23.30 7.80
CA TYR A 130 5.74 22.86 8.81
C TYR A 130 5.31 22.94 10.29
N ARG A 131 4.01 23.14 10.59
CA ARG A 131 3.47 22.91 11.96
C ARG A 131 3.46 21.43 12.39
N GLY A 132 3.71 20.50 11.46
CA GLY A 132 3.79 19.06 11.71
C GLY A 132 2.54 18.30 11.28
N PRO A 133 2.61 16.95 11.20
CA PRO A 133 1.58 16.16 10.55
C PRO A 133 0.24 16.18 11.27
N LEU A 134 0.23 16.38 12.60
CA LEU A 134 -1.00 16.52 13.40
C LEU A 134 -1.84 17.72 12.93
N VAL A 135 -1.19 18.85 12.64
CA VAL A 135 -1.87 20.08 12.19
C VAL A 135 -2.34 19.96 10.74
N ALA A 136 -1.53 19.36 9.87
CA ALA A 136 -1.91 19.08 8.48
C ALA A 136 -3.15 18.15 8.39
N LEU A 137 -3.13 17.04 9.14
CA LEU A 137 -4.24 16.07 9.18
C LEU A 137 -5.51 16.65 9.83
N GLY A 138 -5.38 17.38 10.94
CA GLY A 138 -6.52 18.06 11.56
C GLY A 138 -7.14 19.13 10.64
N SER A 139 -6.31 19.87 9.91
CA SER A 139 -6.77 20.87 8.93
C SER A 139 -7.47 20.24 7.73
N HIS A 140 -6.94 19.12 7.21
CA HIS A 140 -7.60 18.32 6.17
C HIS A 140 -8.95 17.79 6.68
N ALA A 141 -9.01 17.21 7.88
CA ALA A 141 -10.23 16.62 8.45
C ALA A 141 -11.37 17.64 8.68
N VAL A 142 -11.04 18.91 8.93
CA VAL A 142 -12.02 20.00 9.01
C VAL A 142 -12.58 20.40 7.65
N ARG A 143 -11.74 20.43 6.60
CA ARG A 143 -12.17 20.74 5.21
C ARG A 143 -12.90 19.57 4.54
N HIS A 144 -12.46 18.36 4.86
CA HIS A 144 -12.89 17.10 4.29
C HIS A 144 -13.18 16.12 5.44
N PRO A 145 -14.33 16.22 6.12
CA PRO A 145 -14.71 15.21 7.11
C PRO A 145 -14.83 13.82 6.46
N LEU A 146 -14.62 12.78 7.26
CA LEU A 146 -15.03 11.40 6.97
C LEU A 146 -16.48 11.20 7.44
N THR A 147 -17.15 10.16 6.95
CA THR A 147 -18.44 9.72 7.51
C THR A 147 -18.28 9.10 8.90
N PRO A 148 -19.34 9.07 9.74
CA PRO A 148 -19.28 8.41 11.05
C PRO A 148 -18.97 6.91 10.93
N GLY A 149 -17.85 6.48 11.52
CA GLY A 149 -17.34 5.11 11.38
C GLY A 149 -16.40 4.88 10.19
N GLY A 150 -16.22 5.89 9.33
CA GLY A 150 -15.23 5.90 8.26
C GLY A 150 -13.79 6.10 8.74
N TRP A 151 -12.85 5.72 7.87
CA TRP A 151 -11.41 5.71 8.10
C TRP A 151 -10.67 6.30 6.90
N ALA A 152 -9.51 6.90 7.15
CA ALA A 152 -8.53 7.21 6.12
C ALA A 152 -7.25 6.42 6.39
N PHE A 153 -6.63 5.91 5.32
CA PHE A 153 -5.25 5.45 5.38
C PHE A 153 -4.30 6.64 5.25
N VAL A 154 -3.22 6.67 6.02
CA VAL A 154 -2.26 7.79 6.03
C VAL A 154 -0.83 7.27 5.99
N THR A 155 -0.06 7.74 5.01
CA THR A 155 1.34 7.37 4.81
C THR A 155 2.24 8.60 4.59
N GLY A 156 3.55 8.43 4.81
CA GLY A 156 4.56 9.44 4.51
C GLY A 156 5.12 9.27 3.10
N CYS A 157 5.56 10.36 2.47
CA CYS A 157 6.35 10.29 1.23
C CYS A 157 7.73 9.64 1.40
N ASP A 158 8.06 9.11 2.59
CA ASP A 158 9.35 8.54 2.94
C ASP A 158 9.38 7.04 3.12
N THR A 159 8.25 6.34 2.91
CA THR A 159 8.19 4.88 2.75
C THR A 159 7.90 4.53 1.29
N PRO A 160 8.90 4.57 0.38
CA PRO A 160 8.69 4.42 -1.07
C PRO A 160 8.38 2.98 -1.52
N LEU A 161 8.44 2.00 -0.61
CA LEU A 161 8.15 0.59 -0.87
C LEU A 161 6.71 0.20 -0.48
N ILE A 162 5.87 1.15 -0.08
CA ILE A 162 4.52 0.86 0.38
C ILE A 162 3.54 0.63 -0.78
N ASP A 163 2.97 -0.57 -0.84
CA ASP A 163 2.03 -0.98 -1.87
C ASP A 163 0.60 -1.19 -1.34
N ALA A 164 -0.38 -1.28 -2.24
CA ALA A 164 -1.76 -1.61 -1.86
C ALA A 164 -1.85 -2.93 -1.09
N ARG A 165 -1.01 -3.94 -1.41
CA ARG A 165 -0.95 -5.23 -0.72
C ARG A 165 -0.67 -5.07 0.78
N PHE A 166 0.27 -4.21 1.18
CA PHE A 166 0.51 -3.86 2.59
C PHE A 166 -0.75 -3.27 3.24
N VAL A 167 -1.41 -2.31 2.58
CA VAL A 167 -2.59 -1.63 3.13
C VAL A 167 -3.75 -2.61 3.32
N HIS A 168 -4.02 -3.46 2.33
CA HIS A 168 -5.00 -4.56 2.41
C HIS A 168 -4.67 -5.56 3.53
N THR A 169 -3.41 -5.95 3.67
CA THR A 169 -2.96 -6.90 4.70
C THR A 169 -3.14 -6.32 6.09
N LEU A 170 -2.70 -5.08 6.32
CA LEU A 170 -2.83 -4.38 7.59
C LEU A 170 -4.31 -4.23 8.00
N TRP A 171 -5.19 -3.83 7.08
CA TRP A 171 -6.63 -3.75 7.34
C TRP A 171 -7.22 -5.13 7.66
N SER A 172 -6.90 -6.15 6.86
CA SER A 172 -7.47 -7.50 7.01
C SER A 172 -7.07 -8.18 8.33
N GLN A 173 -5.84 -7.96 8.80
CA GLN A 173 -5.40 -8.46 10.10
C GLN A 173 -6.02 -7.68 11.27
N ALA A 174 -6.18 -6.36 11.14
CA ALA A 174 -6.66 -5.49 12.22
C ALA A 174 -8.19 -5.44 12.37
N ALA A 175 -8.95 -5.47 11.27
CA ALA A 175 -10.40 -5.27 11.30
C ALA A 175 -11.17 -6.25 12.20
N PRO A 176 -10.81 -7.55 12.31
CA PRO A 176 -11.44 -8.48 13.26
C PRO A 176 -11.17 -8.16 14.75
N ARG A 177 -10.25 -7.23 15.04
CA ARG A 177 -9.84 -6.82 16.40
C ARG A 177 -10.38 -5.45 16.78
N LEU A 178 -11.10 -4.77 15.88
CA LEU A 178 -11.70 -3.46 16.13
C LEU A 178 -12.90 -3.56 17.07
N ASP A 179 -13.00 -2.59 17.97
CA ASP A 179 -14.19 -2.32 18.78
C ASP A 179 -14.76 -0.91 18.47
N ALA A 180 -15.84 -0.54 19.16
CA ALA A 180 -16.48 0.77 18.99
C ALA A 180 -15.65 1.95 19.56
N ALA A 181 -14.55 1.69 20.28
CA ALA A 181 -13.66 2.70 20.85
C ALA A 181 -12.40 2.93 20.00
N SER A 182 -12.03 1.97 19.16
CA SER A 182 -10.84 1.93 18.32
C SER A 182 -10.78 3.10 17.34
N GLN A 183 -9.71 3.90 17.38
CA GLN A 183 -9.56 5.11 16.56
C GLN A 183 -8.33 5.13 15.65
N ALA A 184 -7.41 4.18 15.83
CA ALA A 184 -6.21 4.01 15.02
C ALA A 184 -5.93 2.53 14.73
N ILE A 185 -5.36 2.25 13.57
CA ILE A 185 -4.78 0.95 13.20
C ILE A 185 -3.35 1.20 12.72
N GLY A 186 -2.42 0.38 13.18
CA GLY A 186 -1.06 0.37 12.64
C GLY A 186 -0.34 -0.91 13.01
N PHE A 187 0.98 -0.87 12.95
CA PHE A 187 1.84 -2.02 13.16
C PHE A 187 2.96 -1.69 14.15
N SER A 188 3.48 -2.71 14.83
CA SER A 188 4.62 -2.53 15.75
C SER A 188 5.91 -2.30 14.95
N MET A 189 6.90 -1.66 15.58
CA MET A 189 8.27 -1.52 15.04
C MET A 189 9.29 -2.45 15.69
N THR A 190 8.88 -3.31 16.62
CA THR A 190 9.76 -4.23 17.35
C THR A 190 9.61 -5.68 16.87
N ASP A 191 10.74 -6.37 16.66
CA ASP A 191 10.75 -7.82 16.75
C ASP A 191 10.57 -8.26 18.21
N GLU A 192 9.73 -9.27 18.45
CA GLU A 192 9.54 -9.85 19.79
C GLU A 192 10.75 -10.72 20.24
N ALA A 193 11.82 -10.75 19.45
CA ALA A 193 13.04 -11.53 19.69
C ALA A 193 14.05 -10.88 20.65
N SER A 194 13.67 -9.78 21.34
CA SER A 194 14.46 -9.24 22.45
C SER A 194 13.91 -9.73 23.78
N ASP A 195 14.65 -10.60 24.47
CA ASP A 195 14.36 -11.16 25.82
C ASP A 195 14.45 -10.10 26.95
N VAL A 196 13.86 -8.93 26.76
CA VAL A 196 13.79 -7.85 27.76
C VAL A 196 12.32 -7.58 28.07
N GLU A 197 11.92 -7.77 29.33
CA GLU A 197 10.56 -7.46 29.80
C GLU A 197 10.27 -5.95 29.74
N VAL A 198 9.84 -5.46 28.56
CA VAL A 198 9.29 -4.11 28.37
C VAL A 198 7.88 -4.19 27.78
N VAL A 199 7.06 -5.07 28.37
CA VAL A 199 5.60 -5.00 28.19
C VAL A 199 5.12 -3.67 28.79
N THR A 200 4.49 -2.81 27.98
CA THR A 200 3.28 -2.03 28.36
C THR A 200 2.81 -1.10 27.25
N GLU A 201 3.71 -0.45 26.50
CA GLU A 201 3.33 0.41 25.38
C GLU A 201 3.36 -0.35 24.05
N GLN A 202 2.18 -0.53 23.43
CA GLN A 202 2.10 -0.89 22.01
C GLN A 202 2.55 0.32 21.15
N VAL A 203 3.86 0.39 20.88
CA VAL A 203 4.47 1.46 20.09
C VAL A 203 4.16 1.27 18.60
N MET A 204 3.06 1.89 18.20
CA MET A 204 2.63 1.98 16.80
C MET A 204 3.47 3.01 16.04
N ALA A 205 3.90 2.70 14.81
CA ALA A 205 4.40 3.72 13.90
C ALA A 205 3.28 4.74 13.58
N PRO A 206 3.56 6.07 13.52
CA PRO A 206 2.54 7.06 13.21
C PRO A 206 2.16 7.04 11.73
N PHE A 207 3.06 6.58 10.85
CA PHE A 207 2.84 6.33 9.43
C PHE A 207 3.71 5.14 9.04
N PRO A 208 3.26 4.24 8.16
CA PRO A 208 1.89 4.12 7.64
C PRO A 208 0.87 3.60 8.68
N ALA A 209 -0.35 4.14 8.66
CA ALA A 209 -1.41 3.82 9.62
C ALA A 209 -2.82 4.16 9.08
N PHE A 210 -3.89 3.57 9.63
CA PHE A 210 -5.26 4.07 9.43
C PHE A 210 -5.73 4.89 10.64
N TYR A 211 -6.53 5.92 10.38
CA TYR A 211 -7.16 6.74 11.41
C TYR A 211 -8.65 6.91 11.16
N SER A 212 -9.45 6.80 12.23
CA SER A 212 -10.90 6.93 12.16
C SER A 212 -11.33 8.40 12.04
N ALA A 213 -12.56 8.60 11.58
CA ALA A 213 -13.26 9.89 11.56
C ALA A 213 -13.19 10.63 12.91
N SER A 214 -13.36 9.92 14.03
CA SER A 214 -13.37 10.53 15.36
C SER A 214 -11.98 11.05 15.77
N LEU A 215 -10.90 10.31 15.45
CA LEU A 215 -9.55 10.75 15.77
C LEU A 215 -9.18 11.95 14.89
N LEU A 216 -9.36 11.84 13.58
CA LEU A 216 -9.00 12.90 12.63
C LEU A 216 -9.73 14.23 12.94
N ALA A 217 -11.03 14.17 13.25
CA ALA A 217 -11.79 15.35 13.68
C ALA A 217 -11.28 15.95 15.02
N SER A 218 -10.70 15.14 15.92
CA SER A 218 -10.15 15.63 17.18
C SER A 218 -8.79 16.32 17.05
N LEU A 219 -8.02 16.06 15.99
CA LEU A 219 -6.63 16.53 15.86
C LEU A 219 -6.51 18.07 15.89
N ILE A 220 -7.48 18.79 15.33
CA ILE A 220 -7.48 20.26 15.35
C ILE A 220 -7.66 20.83 16.78
N ASN A 221 -8.42 20.11 17.63
CA ASN A 221 -8.60 20.47 19.04
C ASN A 221 -7.35 20.10 19.85
N ALA A 222 -6.71 18.96 19.58
CA ALA A 222 -5.42 18.60 20.17
C ALA A 222 -4.33 19.61 19.83
N SER A 223 -4.25 20.06 18.57
CA SER A 223 -3.38 21.16 18.12
C SER A 223 -3.64 22.46 18.89
N SER A 224 -4.92 22.83 19.03
CA SER A 224 -5.34 24.03 19.76
C SER A 224 -5.03 23.97 21.25
N ALA A 225 -5.00 22.77 21.84
CA ALA A 225 -4.57 22.50 23.21
C ALA A 225 -3.03 22.42 23.38
N GLY A 226 -2.25 22.60 22.30
CA GLY A 226 -0.79 22.63 22.32
C GLY A 226 -0.09 21.30 22.01
N GLU A 227 -0.82 20.24 21.66
CA GLU A 227 -0.20 19.01 21.17
C GLU A 227 0.33 19.19 19.74
N THR A 228 1.55 18.73 19.50
CA THR A 228 2.32 18.91 18.27
C THR A 228 2.88 17.58 17.73
N SER A 229 2.79 16.51 18.51
CA SER A 229 3.27 15.17 18.18
C SER A 229 2.11 14.18 18.09
N LEU A 230 1.80 13.75 16.86
CA LEU A 230 0.87 12.64 16.65
C LEU A 230 1.34 11.38 17.37
N PHE A 231 2.65 11.12 17.41
CA PHE A 231 3.23 10.00 18.15
C PHE A 231 2.94 10.05 19.67
N ARG A 232 2.92 11.25 20.29
CA ARG A 232 2.53 11.38 21.71
C ARG A 232 1.03 11.13 21.88
N LEU A 233 0.19 11.71 21.02
CA LEU A 233 -1.26 11.50 21.03
C LEU A 233 -1.62 10.00 20.92
N LEU A 234 -0.94 9.28 20.02
CA LEU A 234 -1.19 7.86 19.77
C LEU A 234 -0.92 6.96 20.98
N LYS A 235 -0.16 7.40 21.99
CA LYS A 235 0.04 6.61 23.22
C LYS A 235 -1.29 6.38 23.95
N SER A 236 -2.09 7.42 24.15
CA SER A 236 -3.35 7.38 24.90
C SER A 236 -4.59 7.02 24.06
N VAL A 237 -4.50 7.07 22.73
CA VAL A 237 -5.60 6.70 21.82
C VAL A 237 -5.84 5.18 21.81
N PRO A 238 -7.10 4.70 21.89
CA PRO A 238 -7.47 3.31 21.63
C PRO A 238 -7.14 2.90 20.19
N LYS A 239 -6.39 1.81 20.03
CA LYS A 239 -5.75 1.43 18.77
C LYS A 239 -5.61 -0.08 18.64
N VAL A 240 -5.61 -0.58 17.41
CA VAL A 240 -5.17 -1.94 17.08
C VAL A 240 -3.76 -1.87 16.50
N VAL A 241 -2.83 -2.63 17.07
CA VAL A 241 -1.45 -2.74 16.59
C VAL A 241 -1.19 -4.18 16.15
N VAL A 242 -0.80 -4.36 14.88
CA VAL A 242 -0.50 -5.66 14.28
C VAL A 242 1.02 -5.92 14.36
N PRO A 243 1.48 -7.07 14.90
CA PRO A 243 2.89 -7.46 14.85
C PRO A 243 3.39 -7.63 13.39
N GLN A 244 4.64 -7.25 13.11
CA GLN A 244 5.21 -7.37 11.74
C GLN A 244 5.23 -8.83 11.26
N GLN A 245 5.37 -9.77 12.19
CA GLN A 245 5.44 -11.21 11.96
C GLN A 245 4.10 -11.78 11.44
N GLU A 246 2.99 -11.06 11.63
CA GLU A 246 1.68 -11.38 11.03
C GLU A 246 1.47 -10.75 9.63
N LEU A 247 2.28 -9.74 9.28
CA LEU A 247 2.23 -9.04 8.00
C LEU A 247 3.21 -9.67 6.98
N LEU A 248 4.45 -9.94 7.41
CA LEU A 248 5.54 -10.45 6.58
C LEU A 248 5.19 -11.71 5.76
N PRO A 249 4.45 -12.73 6.27
CA PRO A 249 4.11 -13.92 5.48
C PRO A 249 3.22 -13.62 4.26
N THR A 250 2.47 -12.52 4.29
CA THR A 250 1.61 -12.08 3.17
C THR A 250 2.35 -11.17 2.20
N LEU A 251 3.46 -10.56 2.66
CA LEU A 251 4.20 -9.49 1.98
C LEU A 251 5.64 -9.90 1.62
N ALA A 252 5.97 -11.19 1.69
CA ALA A 252 7.29 -11.71 1.32
C ALA A 252 7.64 -11.36 -0.14
N ASP A 253 6.66 -11.46 -1.04
CA ASP A 253 6.77 -11.09 -2.47
C ASP A 253 6.53 -9.58 -2.72
N SER A 254 6.38 -8.76 -1.66
CA SER A 254 6.38 -7.29 -1.72
C SER A 254 7.75 -6.68 -1.34
N ALA A 255 8.67 -7.47 -0.78
CA ALA A 255 9.94 -6.96 -0.30
C ALA A 255 10.92 -6.68 -1.45
N VAL A 256 11.52 -5.47 -1.49
CA VAL A 256 12.66 -5.20 -2.37
C VAL A 256 13.90 -5.83 -1.75
N GLY A 257 14.24 -7.03 -2.22
CA GLY A 257 15.34 -7.85 -1.71
C GLY A 257 15.08 -8.36 -0.29
N ARG A 258 15.38 -7.52 0.71
CA ARG A 258 15.11 -7.76 2.14
C ARG A 258 14.46 -6.57 2.85
N LEU A 259 14.10 -5.51 2.11
CA LEU A 259 13.50 -4.31 2.67
C LEU A 259 11.97 -4.46 2.71
N PRO A 260 11.31 -4.32 3.88
CA PRO A 260 9.86 -4.42 3.98
C PRO A 260 9.15 -3.19 3.38
N PRO A 261 7.84 -3.27 3.06
CA PRO A 261 7.08 -2.13 2.51
C PRO A 261 7.11 -0.85 3.36
N TRP A 262 7.30 -0.99 4.68
CA TRP A 262 7.43 0.11 5.64
C TRP A 262 8.88 0.60 5.86
N PHE A 263 9.80 0.35 4.93
CA PHE A 263 11.17 0.87 5.01
C PHE A 263 11.20 2.39 4.82
N ASN A 264 11.45 3.15 5.91
CA ASN A 264 11.59 4.61 5.86
C ASN A 264 12.98 5.07 5.38
N VAL A 265 13.01 6.03 4.46
CA VAL A 265 14.22 6.73 4.01
C VAL A 265 14.29 8.11 4.68
N ASN A 266 15.21 8.29 5.62
CA ASN A 266 15.42 9.55 6.37
C ASN A 266 16.75 10.25 6.09
N THR A 267 17.70 9.53 5.49
CA THR A 267 19.10 9.90 5.32
C THR A 267 19.64 9.41 3.97
N PRO A 268 20.77 9.98 3.48
CA PRO A 268 21.40 9.50 2.25
C PRO A 268 21.88 8.05 2.34
N ALA A 269 22.17 7.55 3.55
CA ALA A 269 22.56 6.15 3.76
C ALA A 269 21.38 5.18 3.54
N GLU A 270 20.18 5.50 4.02
CA GLU A 270 18.99 4.67 3.77
C GLU A 270 18.57 4.73 2.29
N HIS A 271 18.76 5.87 1.61
CA HIS A 271 18.53 5.98 0.16
C HIS A 271 19.55 5.16 -0.66
N ALA A 272 20.82 5.13 -0.23
CA ALA A 272 21.84 4.25 -0.81
C ALA A 272 21.54 2.76 -0.54
N VAL A 273 21.04 2.39 0.65
CA VAL A 273 20.58 1.02 0.94
C VAL A 273 19.41 0.64 0.04
N LEU A 274 18.41 1.52 -0.13
CA LEU A 274 17.28 1.29 -1.03
C LEU A 274 17.75 1.05 -2.47
N THR A 275 18.58 1.94 -3.02
CA THR A 275 19.04 1.89 -4.43
C THR A 275 20.10 0.83 -4.73
N SER A 276 20.77 0.26 -3.72
CA SER A 276 21.78 -0.80 -3.91
C SER A 276 21.22 -2.23 -3.80
N ASN A 277 19.96 -2.41 -3.37
CA ASN A 277 19.28 -3.70 -3.35
C ASN A 277 18.46 -3.99 -4.64
N SER A 278 18.63 -3.17 -5.69
CA SER A 278 17.87 -3.23 -6.95
C SER A 278 18.64 -3.86 -8.12
N PHE A 279 19.66 -4.69 -7.85
CA PHE A 279 20.55 -5.33 -8.84
C PHE A 279 20.91 -6.77 -8.43
#